data_AF-A0A7N0TS94-F1
#
_entry.id   AF-A0A7N0TS94-F1
#
_cell.length_a   1.000
_cell.length_b   1.000
_cell.length_c   1.000
_cell.angle_alpha   90.00
_cell.angle_beta   90.00
_cell.angle_gamma   90.00
#
_symmetry.space_group_name_H-M   'P 1'
#
loop_
_entity.id
_entity.type
_entity.pdbx_description
1 polymer ?
#
loop_
_entity_poly.entity_id
_entity_poly.type
_entity_poly.pdbx_seq_one_letter_code
_entity_poly.pdbx_strand_id
1 'polypeptide(L)'
;MISNDDAGSDDAMLSKSELLTAEEIIRRRHRHIIQLSRVYRDHYWALMADLRRKYRDYLWTFGGSSFVADAEKNPKQEFNHCAHPNCRKKAIPTAIFCRSHILSDSNQVLYKACAHLTSKGGSKAPTICAKPLLRSATPSYCTNHLQRAEKSVARSLKKAGLSTNDSNRIAPMFHIIGAEFVHEILRKRTLKESKSNTENMK
;
A
#
# COMPACT_ATOMS: atom_id res chain seq x y z
N MET A 1 2.95 25.39 -15.27
CA MET A 1 2.05 24.82 -16.30
C MET A 1 2.86 24.70 -17.57
N ILE A 2 3.21 23.47 -17.97
CA ILE A 2 3.84 23.21 -19.27
C ILE A 2 2.78 22.49 -20.09
N SER A 3 2.14 23.23 -20.99
CA SER A 3 1.19 22.70 -21.97
C SER A 3 1.97 21.83 -22.95
N ASN A 4 1.60 20.55 -23.06
CA ASN A 4 2.29 19.52 -23.85
C ASN A 4 1.33 18.92 -24.89
N ASP A 5 0.56 19.76 -25.56
CA ASP A 5 -0.43 19.30 -26.54
C ASP A 5 0.18 19.05 -27.94
N ASP A 6 1.47 19.36 -28.13
CA ASP A 6 2.21 19.15 -29.39
C ASP A 6 2.94 17.79 -29.46
N ALA A 7 2.98 17.03 -28.36
CA ALA A 7 3.78 15.81 -28.24
C ALA A 7 3.35 14.66 -29.20
N GLY A 8 2.10 14.66 -29.67
CA GLY A 8 1.59 13.62 -30.56
C GLY A 8 2.09 13.72 -32.00
N SER A 9 2.43 14.94 -32.46
CA SER A 9 2.83 15.20 -33.86
C SER A 9 4.25 14.67 -34.14
N ASP A 10 5.20 15.01 -33.28
CA ASP A 10 6.61 14.60 -33.42
C ASP A 10 6.80 13.09 -33.34
N ASP A 11 6.14 12.42 -32.38
CA ASP A 11 6.28 10.97 -32.19
C ASP A 11 5.70 10.19 -33.38
N ALA A 12 4.69 10.75 -34.07
CA ALA A 12 4.15 10.19 -35.30
C ALA A 12 5.12 10.35 -36.48
N MET A 13 5.82 11.49 -36.59
CA MET A 13 6.84 11.71 -37.63
C MET A 13 8.05 10.79 -37.44
N LEU A 14 8.57 10.71 -36.20
CA LEU A 14 9.73 9.87 -35.85
C LEU A 14 9.40 8.36 -35.84
N SER A 15 8.13 7.98 -35.92
CA SER A 15 7.75 6.56 -36.07
C SER A 15 8.09 5.99 -37.45
N LYS A 16 8.25 6.86 -38.45
CA LYS A 16 8.48 6.50 -39.86
C LYS A 16 9.95 6.63 -40.27
N SER A 17 10.84 7.12 -39.42
CA SER A 17 12.26 7.24 -39.74
C SER A 17 12.98 5.90 -39.59
N GLU A 18 13.84 5.57 -40.56
CA GLU A 18 14.65 4.34 -40.54
C GLU A 18 15.81 4.39 -39.54
N LEU A 19 16.30 5.60 -39.24
CA LEU A 19 17.40 5.83 -38.30
C LEU A 19 16.95 6.88 -37.28
N LEU A 20 17.10 6.54 -35.99
CA LEU A 20 16.89 7.46 -34.88
C LEU A 20 18.19 7.62 -34.09
N THR A 21 18.44 8.84 -33.64
CA THR A 21 19.52 9.14 -32.70
C THR A 21 19.17 8.60 -31.30
N ALA A 22 20.21 8.32 -30.49
CA ALA A 22 20.02 7.89 -29.11
C ALA A 22 19.22 8.91 -28.28
N GLU A 23 19.39 10.21 -28.55
CA GLU A 23 18.67 11.28 -27.87
C GLU A 23 17.17 11.26 -28.19
N GLU A 24 16.81 11.08 -29.46
CA GLU A 24 15.41 10.98 -29.89
C GLU A 24 14.70 9.77 -29.27
N ILE A 25 15.40 8.62 -29.17
CA ILE A 25 14.88 7.43 -28.51
C ILE A 25 14.60 7.71 -27.02
N ILE A 26 15.53 8.37 -26.31
CA ILE A 26 15.36 8.70 -24.89
C ILE A 26 14.19 9.68 -24.71
N ARG A 27 14.11 10.74 -25.52
CA ARG A 27 13.00 11.72 -25.46
C ARG A 27 11.66 11.05 -25.72
N ARG A 28 11.56 10.17 -26.73
CA ARG A 28 10.34 9.42 -27.04
C ARG A 28 9.91 8.47 -25.91
N ARG A 29 10.86 7.73 -25.33
CA ARG A 29 10.59 6.87 -24.16
C ARG A 29 10.09 7.68 -22.97
N HIS A 30 10.69 8.83 -22.70
CA HIS A 30 10.25 9.72 -21.63
C HIS A 30 8.82 10.22 -21.86
N ARG A 31 8.49 10.68 -23.08
CA ARG A 31 7.13 11.09 -23.45
C ARG A 31 6.12 9.95 -23.29
N HIS A 32 6.43 8.75 -23.79
CA HIS A 32 5.60 7.57 -23.63
C HIS A 32 5.35 7.21 -22.15
N ILE A 33 6.38 7.26 -21.29
CA ILE A 33 6.22 6.99 -19.85
C ILE A 33 5.27 8.01 -19.22
N ILE A 34 5.39 9.29 -19.56
CA ILE A 34 4.48 10.33 -19.08
C ILE A 34 3.06 10.07 -19.58
N GLN A 35 2.88 9.76 -20.86
CA GLN A 35 1.56 9.49 -21.43
C GLN A 35 0.91 8.25 -20.81
N LEU A 36 1.66 7.16 -20.66
CA LEU A 36 1.22 5.97 -19.93
C LEU A 36 0.82 6.31 -18.51
N SER A 37 1.61 7.10 -17.78
CA SER A 37 1.29 7.50 -16.41
C SER A 37 -0.04 8.26 -16.32
N ARG A 38 -0.34 9.13 -17.30
CA ARG A 38 -1.61 9.85 -17.41
C ARG A 38 -2.76 8.88 -17.65
N VAL A 39 -2.65 8.02 -18.67
CA VAL A 39 -3.68 7.03 -19.03
C VAL A 39 -3.99 6.10 -17.86
N TYR A 40 -2.97 5.57 -17.18
CA TYR A 40 -3.16 4.71 -16.01
C TYR A 40 -3.85 5.43 -14.85
N ARG A 41 -3.49 6.70 -14.60
CA ARG A 41 -4.12 7.51 -13.57
C ARG A 41 -5.60 7.74 -13.87
N ASP A 42 -5.94 8.02 -15.12
CA ASP A 42 -7.33 8.25 -15.54
C ASP A 42 -8.15 6.95 -15.43
N HIS A 43 -7.60 5.81 -15.87
CA HIS A 43 -8.21 4.49 -15.67
C HIS A 43 -8.42 4.17 -14.18
N TYR A 44 -7.44 4.45 -13.34
CA TYR A 44 -7.56 4.28 -11.89
C TYR A 44 -8.73 5.09 -11.33
N TRP A 45 -8.85 6.36 -11.69
CA TRP A 45 -9.93 7.21 -11.18
C TRP A 45 -11.31 6.79 -11.70
N ALA A 46 -11.41 6.38 -12.97
CA ALA A 46 -12.64 5.81 -13.53
C ALA A 46 -13.07 4.55 -12.76
N LEU A 47 -12.15 3.61 -12.56
CA LEU A 47 -12.40 2.40 -11.76
C LEU A 47 -12.84 2.73 -10.33
N MET A 48 -12.18 3.69 -9.68
CA MET A 48 -12.53 4.10 -8.32
C MET A 48 -13.89 4.79 -8.25
N ALA A 49 -14.28 5.54 -9.29
CA ALA A 49 -15.62 6.12 -9.40
C ALA A 49 -16.69 5.03 -9.54
N ASP A 50 -16.44 4.00 -10.35
CA ASP A 50 -17.33 2.86 -10.50
C ASP A 50 -17.44 2.03 -9.24
N LEU A 51 -16.33 1.81 -8.53
CA LEU A 51 -16.33 1.11 -7.24
C LEU A 51 -17.16 1.87 -6.20
N ARG A 52 -17.01 3.21 -6.13
CA ARG A 52 -17.85 4.04 -5.24
C ARG A 52 -19.33 4.00 -5.64
N ARG A 53 -19.64 4.00 -6.94
CA ARG A 53 -21.01 3.88 -7.45
C ARG A 53 -21.64 2.56 -7.02
N LYS A 54 -20.98 1.43 -7.33
CA LYS A 54 -21.42 0.10 -6.91
C LYS A 54 -21.53 -0.03 -5.40
N TYR A 55 -20.61 0.57 -4.64
CA TYR A 55 -20.69 0.60 -3.17
C TYR A 55 -21.90 1.41 -2.67
N ARG A 56 -22.22 2.54 -3.30
CA ARG A 56 -23.45 3.29 -2.99
C ARG A 56 -24.69 2.51 -3.36
N ASP A 57 -24.72 1.86 -4.52
CA ASP A 57 -25.87 1.05 -4.96
C ASP A 57 -26.07 -0.14 -4.01
N TYR A 58 -24.97 -0.79 -3.61
CA TYR A 58 -24.96 -1.80 -2.56
C TYR A 58 -25.48 -1.24 -1.23
N LEU A 59 -25.03 -0.06 -0.82
CA LEU A 59 -25.53 0.58 0.41
C LEU A 59 -26.99 1.06 0.26
N TRP A 60 -27.45 1.39 -0.94
CA TRP A 60 -28.83 1.80 -1.19
C TRP A 60 -29.78 0.61 -1.14
N THR A 61 -29.35 -0.51 -1.74
CA THR A 61 -30.11 -1.77 -1.79
C THR A 61 -30.07 -2.54 -0.47
N PHE A 62 -28.95 -2.50 0.26
CA PHE A 62 -28.73 -3.29 1.48
C PHE A 62 -28.44 -2.46 2.74
N GLY A 63 -28.18 -1.16 2.61
CA GLY A 63 -27.69 -0.29 3.70
C GLY A 63 -28.67 0.78 4.17
N GLY A 64 -29.92 0.77 3.69
CA GLY A 64 -31.00 1.53 4.29
C GLY A 64 -31.26 1.06 5.73
N SER A 65 -30.86 1.88 6.70
CA SER A 65 -31.38 1.76 8.06
C SER A 65 -32.87 2.10 8.05
N SER A 66 -33.72 1.13 8.37
CA SER A 66 -35.12 1.35 8.68
C SER A 66 -35.24 2.24 9.92
N PHE A 67 -35.44 3.54 9.72
CA PHE A 67 -36.05 4.40 10.71
C PHE A 67 -37.06 5.28 9.98
N VAL A 68 -38.34 4.86 10.11
CA VAL A 68 -39.63 5.50 9.79
C VAL A 68 -39.87 5.96 8.34
N ALA A 69 -40.99 5.67 7.67
CA ALA A 69 -42.36 5.43 8.17
C ALA A 69 -43.17 4.47 7.27
N ASP A 70 -43.99 3.66 7.93
CA ASP A 70 -45.27 3.08 7.51
C ASP A 70 -45.44 2.55 6.08
N ALA A 71 -45.14 1.26 5.91
CA ALA A 71 -45.97 0.37 5.11
C ALA A 71 -45.77 -1.08 5.57
N GLU A 72 -46.88 -1.71 5.94
CA GLU A 72 -47.00 -3.09 6.37
C GLU A 72 -46.30 -4.06 5.41
N LYS A 73 -45.23 -4.72 5.90
CA LYS A 73 -44.87 -6.13 5.59
C LYS A 73 -43.59 -6.53 6.32
N ASN A 74 -43.74 -7.45 7.27
CA ASN A 74 -42.66 -8.26 7.84
C ASN A 74 -42.29 -9.36 6.79
N PRO A 75 -41.01 -9.60 6.49
CA PRO A 75 -40.28 -10.60 7.28
C PRO A 75 -38.85 -10.15 7.64
N LYS A 76 -38.57 -10.04 8.94
CA LYS A 76 -37.31 -10.29 9.65
C LYS A 76 -36.04 -10.26 8.77
N GLN A 77 -35.53 -9.07 8.49
CA GLN A 77 -34.09 -8.93 8.22
C GLN A 77 -33.39 -8.70 9.55
N GLU A 78 -33.05 -9.80 10.23
CA GLU A 78 -32.18 -9.76 11.39
C GLU A 78 -30.84 -9.14 10.97
N PHE A 79 -30.55 -7.94 11.47
CA PHE A 79 -29.19 -7.43 11.45
C PHE A 79 -28.31 -8.46 12.14
N ASN A 80 -27.53 -9.21 11.36
CA ASN A 80 -26.64 -10.24 11.89
C ASN A 80 -25.69 -9.57 12.90
N HIS A 81 -25.91 -9.85 14.18
CA HIS A 81 -25.02 -9.40 15.24
C HIS A 81 -23.77 -10.28 15.22
N CYS A 82 -22.69 -9.75 15.77
CA CYS A 82 -21.45 -10.49 15.88
C CYS A 82 -21.66 -11.77 16.72
N ALA A 83 -21.33 -12.93 16.16
CA ALA A 83 -21.40 -14.23 16.82
C ALA A 83 -20.43 -14.40 18.01
N HIS A 84 -19.48 -13.47 18.19
CA HIS A 84 -18.57 -13.47 19.34
C HIS A 84 -19.33 -13.26 20.66
N PRO A 85 -19.02 -14.03 21.73
CA PRO A 85 -19.70 -13.94 23.02
C PRO A 85 -19.78 -12.51 23.54
N ASN A 86 -20.95 -12.11 24.03
CA ASN A 86 -21.20 -10.77 24.60
C ASN A 86 -20.94 -9.58 23.66
N CYS A 87 -20.83 -9.80 22.34
CA CYS A 87 -20.62 -8.72 21.38
C CYS A 87 -21.94 -8.22 20.78
N ARG A 88 -22.32 -6.98 21.09
CA ARG A 88 -23.53 -6.32 20.53
C ARG A 88 -23.28 -5.54 19.24
N LYS A 89 -22.08 -5.64 18.65
CA LYS A 89 -21.76 -4.93 17.41
C LYS A 89 -22.35 -5.68 16.22
N LYS A 90 -22.77 -4.92 15.19
CA LYS A 90 -23.18 -5.47 13.90
C LYS A 90 -22.03 -6.24 13.26
N ALA A 91 -22.34 -7.39 12.67
CA ALA A 91 -21.40 -8.14 11.86
C ALA A 91 -21.04 -7.37 10.59
N ILE A 92 -19.86 -7.66 10.01
CA ILE A 92 -19.51 -7.14 8.67
C ILE A 92 -20.47 -7.79 7.66
N PRO A 93 -20.90 -7.09 6.61
CA PRO A 93 -21.65 -7.77 5.56
C PRO A 93 -20.89 -8.97 5.02
N THR A 94 -21.62 -10.06 4.74
CA THR A 94 -21.09 -11.38 4.34
C THR A 94 -20.26 -12.13 5.39
N ALA A 95 -20.17 -11.65 6.63
CA ALA A 95 -19.54 -12.38 7.74
C ALA A 95 -20.45 -12.44 8.97
N ILE A 96 -20.21 -13.40 9.86
CA ILE A 96 -20.95 -13.53 11.14
C ILE A 96 -20.28 -12.79 12.31
N PHE A 97 -19.13 -12.14 12.09
CA PHE A 97 -18.39 -11.39 13.12
C PHE A 97 -18.30 -9.91 12.77
N CYS A 98 -18.19 -9.05 13.79
CA CYS A 98 -17.93 -7.61 13.60
C CYS A 98 -16.45 -7.34 13.26
N ARG A 99 -16.16 -6.11 12.83
CA ARG A 99 -14.79 -5.65 12.54
C ARG A 99 -13.76 -5.93 13.64
N SER A 100 -14.13 -5.95 14.92
CA SER A 100 -13.18 -6.26 16.01
C SER A 100 -12.99 -7.75 16.26
N HIS A 101 -13.96 -8.59 15.90
CA HIS A 101 -13.92 -10.04 16.16
C HIS A 101 -13.81 -10.86 14.87
N ILE A 102 -13.55 -10.20 13.73
CA ILE A 102 -13.46 -10.88 12.44
C ILE A 102 -12.31 -11.89 12.35
N LEU A 103 -11.37 -11.87 13.30
CA LEU A 103 -10.31 -12.89 13.44
C LEU A 103 -10.75 -14.11 14.24
N SER A 104 -11.92 -14.08 14.87
CA SER A 104 -12.55 -15.25 15.51
C SER A 104 -13.20 -16.19 14.48
N ASP A 105 -13.32 -15.75 13.22
CA ASP A 105 -13.82 -16.58 12.13
C ASP A 105 -12.76 -17.61 11.72
N SER A 106 -13.11 -18.90 11.83
CA SER A 106 -12.24 -20.01 11.42
C SER A 106 -11.96 -20.02 9.92
N ASN A 107 -12.88 -19.50 9.11
CA ASN A 107 -12.76 -19.44 7.65
C ASN A 107 -12.21 -18.08 7.18
N GLN A 108 -11.53 -17.34 8.04
CA GLN A 108 -11.05 -16.00 7.72
C GLN A 108 -9.92 -15.98 6.67
N VAL A 109 -10.26 -15.62 5.43
CA VAL A 109 -9.30 -15.44 4.32
C VAL A 109 -8.97 -13.97 4.03
N LEU A 110 -9.83 -13.01 4.38
CA LEU A 110 -9.67 -11.60 4.00
C LEU A 110 -8.86 -10.78 5.00
N TYR A 111 -8.94 -11.11 6.28
CA TYR A 111 -8.25 -10.38 7.35
C TYR A 111 -7.11 -11.20 7.97
N LYS A 112 -6.14 -10.50 8.55
CA LYS A 112 -5.06 -11.03 9.39
C LYS A 112 -4.87 -10.15 10.63
N ALA A 113 -4.14 -10.66 11.61
CA ALA A 113 -3.76 -9.92 12.81
C ALA A 113 -2.58 -8.97 12.53
N CYS A 114 -2.58 -7.81 13.19
CA CYS A 114 -1.42 -6.91 13.20
C CYS A 114 -0.24 -7.60 13.89
N ALA A 115 0.89 -7.70 13.20
CA ALA A 115 2.11 -8.38 13.66
C ALA A 115 3.03 -7.52 14.54
N HIS A 116 2.63 -6.28 14.87
CA HIS A 116 3.47 -5.41 15.67
C HIS A 116 3.53 -5.90 17.13
N LEU A 117 4.75 -6.05 17.65
CA LEU A 117 5.01 -6.41 19.03
C LEU A 117 4.84 -5.20 19.94
N THR A 118 3.99 -5.33 20.95
CA THR A 118 3.78 -4.31 21.97
C THR A 118 4.41 -4.76 23.28
N SER A 119 5.36 -3.97 23.77
CA SER A 119 5.90 -4.11 25.12
C SER A 119 4.94 -3.36 26.06
N LYS A 120 4.09 -4.09 26.79
CA LYS A 120 3.39 -3.48 27.93
C LYS A 120 4.42 -3.42 29.07
N GLY A 121 4.71 -2.21 29.56
CA GLY A 121 5.73 -1.97 30.59
C GLY A 121 5.59 -2.95 31.76
N GLY A 122 6.66 -3.72 31.98
CA GLY A 122 6.74 -4.82 32.94
C GLY A 122 7.49 -6.03 32.38
N SER A 123 7.92 -6.94 33.25
CA SER A 123 8.65 -8.20 32.96
C SER A 123 7.83 -9.26 32.20
N LYS A 124 6.88 -8.85 31.37
CA LYS A 124 6.04 -9.74 30.55
C LYS A 124 6.56 -9.77 29.12
N ALA A 125 6.53 -10.95 28.50
CA ALA A 125 6.92 -11.14 27.12
C ALA A 125 6.16 -10.17 26.18
N PRO A 126 6.80 -9.69 25.08
CA PRO A 126 6.14 -8.84 24.10
C PRO A 126 4.85 -9.47 23.59
N THR A 127 3.75 -8.71 23.59
CA THR A 127 2.43 -9.19 23.14
C THR A 127 2.11 -8.65 21.76
N ILE A 128 1.55 -9.47 20.89
CA ILE A 128 1.17 -9.09 19.52
C ILE A 128 -0.08 -8.19 19.58
N CYS A 129 -0.10 -7.12 18.78
CA CYS A 129 -1.22 -6.15 18.75
C CYS A 129 -2.59 -6.79 18.42
N ALA A 130 -2.62 -7.83 17.60
CA ALA A 130 -3.82 -8.59 17.22
C ALA A 130 -4.97 -7.79 16.58
N LYS A 131 -4.77 -6.52 16.21
CA LYS A 131 -5.77 -5.69 15.52
C LYS A 131 -6.05 -6.27 14.13
N PRO A 132 -7.31 -6.49 13.72
CA PRO A 132 -7.64 -6.95 12.37
C PRO A 132 -7.29 -5.92 11.30
N LEU A 133 -6.68 -6.38 10.21
CA LEU A 133 -6.38 -5.64 9.00
C LEU A 133 -6.50 -6.55 7.78
N LEU A 134 -6.60 -5.99 6.58
CA LEU A 134 -6.68 -6.77 5.34
C LEU A 134 -5.40 -7.58 5.11
N ARG A 135 -5.53 -8.79 4.55
CA ARG A 135 -4.38 -9.64 4.22
C ARG A 135 -3.40 -8.99 3.24
N SER A 136 -3.90 -8.17 2.32
CA SER A 136 -3.09 -7.41 1.36
C SER A 136 -2.24 -6.29 1.98
N ALA A 137 -2.45 -5.94 3.25
CA ALA A 137 -1.66 -4.90 3.89
C ALA A 137 -0.20 -5.34 4.09
N THR A 138 0.71 -4.57 3.50
CA THR A 138 2.17 -4.74 3.56
C THR A 138 2.83 -3.42 3.96
N PRO A 139 3.53 -3.34 5.11
CA PRO A 139 3.73 -4.40 6.10
C PRO A 139 2.44 -4.75 6.87
N SER A 140 2.43 -5.88 7.58
CA SER A 140 1.26 -6.37 8.35
C SER A 140 1.00 -5.59 9.64
N TYR A 141 0.95 -4.26 9.55
CA TYR A 141 0.74 -3.35 10.67
C TYR A 141 -0.61 -2.63 10.54
N CYS A 142 -1.31 -2.49 11.67
CA CYS A 142 -2.47 -1.61 11.70
C CYS A 142 -2.01 -0.16 11.47
N THR A 143 -2.92 0.72 11.05
CA THR A 143 -2.63 2.12 10.71
C THR A 143 -1.75 2.84 11.75
N ASN A 144 -2.07 2.67 13.03
CA ASN A 144 -1.29 3.24 14.14
C ASN A 144 0.14 2.71 14.21
N HIS A 145 0.33 1.40 14.04
CA HIS A 145 1.65 0.78 14.09
C HIS A 145 2.45 0.99 12.81
N LEU A 146 1.80 1.11 11.67
CA LEU A 146 2.43 1.53 10.41
C LEU A 146 2.98 2.95 10.56
N GLN A 147 2.15 3.90 11.01
CA GLN A 147 2.57 5.29 11.22
C GLN A 147 3.70 5.42 12.25
N ARG A 148 3.68 4.60 13.32
CA ARG A 148 4.79 4.56 14.29
C ARG A 148 6.07 3.99 13.69
N ALA A 149 5.97 2.92 12.90
CA ALA A 149 7.11 2.32 12.21
C ALA A 149 7.72 3.33 11.22
N GLU A 150 6.90 4.00 10.42
CA GLU A 150 7.33 5.07 9.50
C GLU A 150 8.06 6.20 10.23
N LYS A 151 7.51 6.70 11.34
CA LYS A 151 8.17 7.72 12.17
C LYS A 151 9.49 7.22 12.77
N SER A 152 9.59 5.93 13.09
CA SER A 152 10.83 5.32 13.57
C SER A 152 11.89 5.29 12.46
N VAL A 153 11.51 4.83 11.27
CA VAL A 153 12.37 4.82 10.09
C VAL A 153 12.83 6.24 9.73
N ALA A 154 11.92 7.19 9.68
CA ALA A 154 12.24 8.60 9.38
C ALA A 154 13.25 9.18 10.38
N ARG A 155 13.13 8.87 11.68
CA ARG A 155 14.12 9.29 12.70
C ARG A 155 15.47 8.63 12.49
N SER A 156 15.51 7.34 12.18
CA SER A 156 16.77 6.62 11.90
C SER A 156 17.46 7.16 10.65
N LEU A 157 16.71 7.43 9.57
CA LEU A 157 17.22 8.05 8.35
C LEU A 157 17.76 9.46 8.61
N LYS A 158 17.03 10.28 9.39
CA LYS A 158 17.50 11.60 9.80
C LYS A 158 18.80 11.52 10.59
N LYS A 159 18.92 10.57 11.52
CA LYS A 159 20.14 10.33 12.29
C LYS A 159 21.32 9.89 11.40
N ALA A 160 21.03 9.17 10.32
CA ALA A 160 22.02 8.76 9.32
C ALA A 160 22.33 9.85 8.27
N GLY A 161 21.76 11.06 8.39
CA GLY A 161 21.97 12.14 7.43
C GLY A 161 21.17 12.01 6.13
N LEU A 162 20.26 11.03 6.00
CA LEU A 162 19.49 10.72 4.78
C LEU A 162 18.08 11.36 4.80
N SER A 163 17.95 12.59 5.29
CA SER A 163 16.65 13.21 5.56
C SER A 163 15.79 13.38 4.29
N THR A 164 14.70 12.61 4.18
CA THR A 164 13.68 12.74 3.12
C THR A 164 12.70 13.87 3.48
N ASN A 165 13.13 15.12 3.40
CA ASN A 165 12.27 16.29 3.61
C ASN A 165 11.76 16.92 2.31
N ASP A 166 11.96 16.27 1.17
CA ASP A 166 11.39 16.75 -0.09
C ASP A 166 9.90 16.44 -0.15
N SER A 167 9.11 17.40 0.32
CA SER A 167 7.64 17.49 0.30
C SER A 167 7.00 17.39 -1.10
N ASN A 168 7.75 17.05 -2.15
CA ASN A 168 7.25 16.84 -3.50
C ASN A 168 7.70 15.53 -4.17
N ARG A 169 8.44 14.65 -3.49
CA ARG A 169 8.85 13.36 -4.06
C ARG A 169 8.40 12.21 -3.17
N ILE A 170 7.49 11.41 -3.72
CA ILE A 170 6.99 10.16 -3.15
C ILE A 170 8.18 9.25 -2.86
N ALA A 171 8.51 9.10 -1.57
CA ALA A 171 9.55 8.22 -1.03
C ALA A 171 11.00 8.54 -1.50
N PRO A 172 12.03 8.20 -0.71
CA PRO A 172 13.40 8.12 -1.24
C PRO A 172 13.34 7.23 -2.47
N MET A 173 13.66 7.80 -3.63
CA MET A 173 13.45 7.11 -4.90
C MET A 173 14.11 5.75 -4.82
N PHE A 174 13.37 4.70 -5.15
CA PHE A 174 13.83 3.30 -5.07
C PHE A 174 15.24 3.09 -5.65
N HIS A 175 15.63 3.88 -6.66
CA HIS A 175 16.98 3.87 -7.21
C HIS A 175 18.10 4.25 -6.22
N ILE A 176 17.86 5.17 -5.27
CA ILE A 176 18.83 5.58 -4.24
C ILE A 176 19.01 4.43 -3.23
N ILE A 177 17.90 3.87 -2.76
CA ILE A 177 17.93 2.72 -1.83
C ILE A 177 18.59 1.51 -2.51
N GLY A 178 18.21 1.24 -3.76
CA GLY A 178 18.80 0.18 -4.56
C GLY A 178 20.30 0.38 -4.77
N ALA A 179 20.75 1.60 -5.09
CA ALA A 179 22.16 1.93 -5.24
C ALA A 179 22.94 1.72 -3.94
N GLU A 180 22.44 2.22 -2.80
CA GLU A 180 23.09 2.02 -1.49
C GLU A 180 23.19 0.54 -1.12
N PHE A 181 22.16 -0.27 -1.41
CA PHE A 181 22.21 -1.72 -1.21
C PHE A 181 23.29 -2.40 -2.07
N VAL A 182 23.41 -1.99 -3.33
CA VAL A 182 24.47 -2.48 -4.22
C VAL A 182 25.84 -2.10 -3.68
N HIS A 183 26.04 -0.85 -3.25
CA HIS A 183 27.29 -0.39 -2.64
C HIS A 183 27.63 -1.17 -1.35
N GLU A 184 26.66 -1.45 -0.49
CA GLU A 184 26.81 -2.26 0.72
C GLU A 184 27.26 -3.70 0.39
N ILE A 185 26.65 -4.32 -0.63
CA ILE A 185 27.03 -5.66 -1.11
C ILE A 185 28.46 -5.65 -1.63
N LEU A 186 28.83 -4.65 -2.42
CA LEU A 186 30.18 -4.51 -2.98
C LEU A 186 31.21 -4.29 -1.86
N ARG A 187 30.95 -3.42 -0.88
CA ARG A 187 31.81 -3.21 0.30
C ARG A 187 32.05 -4.51 1.07
N LYS A 188 31.02 -5.34 1.23
CA LYS A 188 31.16 -6.65 1.91
C LYS A 188 31.98 -7.65 1.11
N ARG A 189 31.91 -7.62 -0.22
CA ARG A 189 32.72 -8.49 -1.11
C ARG A 189 34.20 -8.10 -1.09
N THR A 190 34.52 -6.81 -1.16
CA THR A 190 35.91 -6.33 -1.12
C THR A 190 36.58 -6.60 0.24
N LEU A 191 35.83 -6.48 1.34
CA LEU A 191 36.32 -6.85 2.69
C LEU A 191 36.54 -8.36 2.85
N LYS A 192 35.84 -9.20 2.08
CA LYS A 192 36.03 -10.65 2.09
C LYS A 192 37.25 -11.04 1.27
N GLU A 193 37.43 -10.43 0.10
CA GLU A 193 38.60 -10.61 -0.76
C GLU A 193 39.90 -10.14 -0.08
N SER A 194 39.86 -9.00 0.64
CA SER A 194 41.03 -8.52 1.38
C SER A 194 41.38 -9.45 2.55
N LYS A 195 40.39 -9.99 3.27
CA LYS A 195 40.60 -10.98 4.34
C LYS A 195 41.19 -12.29 3.81
N SER A 196 40.68 -12.82 2.69
CA SER A 196 41.25 -14.03 2.07
C SER A 196 42.69 -13.83 1.60
N ASN A 197 43.03 -12.63 1.08
CA ASN A 197 44.40 -12.33 0.69
C ASN A 197 45.35 -12.19 1.89
N THR A 198 44.88 -11.65 3.02
CA THR A 198 45.70 -11.57 4.25
C THR A 198 45.89 -12.92 4.94
N GLU A 199 44.95 -13.86 4.78
CA GLU A 199 45.07 -15.23 5.31
C GLU A 199 46.01 -16.09 4.45
N ASN A 200 46.07 -15.85 3.13
CA ASN A 200 46.99 -16.54 2.22
C ASN A 200 48.45 -16.02 2.25
N MET A 201 48.73 -14.92 2.97
CA MET A 201 50.07 -14.33 3.14
C MET A 201 50.73 -14.66 4.48
N LYS A 202 50.09 -15.48 5.33
CA LYS A 202 50.66 -16.06 6.55
C LYS A 202 50.93 -17.54 6.35
#